data_AF-A0A7L9BTI4-F1
#
_entry.id   AF-A0A7L9BTI4-F1
#
_cell.length_a   1.000
_cell.length_b   1.000
_cell.length_c   1.000
_cell.angle_alpha   90.00
_cell.angle_beta   90.00
_cell.angle_gamma   90.00
#
_symmetry.space_group_name_H-M   'P 1'
#
loop_
_entity.id
_entity.type
_entity.pdbx_description
1 polymer ?
#
loop_
_entity_poly.entity_id
_entity_poly.type
_entity_poly.pdbx_seq_one_letter_code
_entity_poly.pdbx_strand_id
1 'polypeptide(L)'
;MAEAIADQFTLSHGADGQPVRHAGYTAGRAVLAALYETSNALSSAELDIKRAGLTDPATVDRLRRAAVNKMNGVRKSASDGLAALQAHVDQINAGIDTDLGIQTARTDVNENARAGEIRSFIRSLPQRERPETIRKAISDGDTAVAAAVLGASPLASGLTRKEQEFARYEAEERFCKPAVQLRDSIGKMVGLVETAMSATEKRFGPLTGAGDSPAAKAARSLAALEGGQQ
;
A
#
# COMPACT_ATOMS: atom_id res chain seq x y z
N MET A 1 -9.62 -0.64 -18.02
CA MET A 1 -8.60 -0.74 -16.94
C MET A 1 -9.24 -0.82 -15.54
N ALA A 2 -10.23 0.02 -15.22
CA ALA A 2 -10.91 -0.02 -13.91
C ALA A 2 -11.68 -1.33 -13.61
N GLU A 3 -12.30 -1.95 -14.62
CA GLU A 3 -13.00 -3.25 -14.47
C GLU A 3 -12.03 -4.40 -14.18
N ALA A 4 -10.92 -4.50 -14.92
CA ALA A 4 -9.93 -5.56 -14.71
C ALA A 4 -9.29 -5.53 -13.31
N ILE A 5 -9.17 -4.36 -12.70
CA ILE A 5 -8.72 -4.23 -11.31
C ILE A 5 -9.82 -4.68 -10.35
N ALA A 6 -11.07 -4.30 -10.62
CA ALA A 6 -12.20 -4.65 -9.77
C ALA A 6 -12.43 -6.16 -9.64
N ASP A 7 -12.22 -6.91 -10.71
CA ASP A 7 -12.38 -8.37 -10.73
C ASP A 7 -11.40 -9.07 -9.78
N GLN A 8 -10.18 -8.52 -9.60
CA GLN A 8 -9.15 -9.04 -8.69
C GLN A 8 -9.52 -8.92 -7.21
N PHE A 9 -10.56 -8.16 -6.88
CA PHE A 9 -11.08 -8.02 -5.51
C PHE A 9 -12.37 -8.82 -5.28
N THR A 10 -12.83 -9.59 -6.27
CA THR A 10 -14.05 -10.39 -6.14
C THR A 10 -13.77 -11.62 -5.28
N LEU A 11 -14.43 -11.71 -4.13
CA LEU A 11 -14.33 -12.84 -3.21
C LEU A 11 -15.33 -13.95 -3.58
N SER A 12 -16.52 -13.56 -4.00
CA SER A 12 -17.61 -14.45 -4.39
C SER A 12 -18.66 -13.70 -5.19
N HIS A 13 -19.71 -14.40 -5.62
CA HIS A 13 -20.91 -13.79 -6.20
C HIS A 13 -22.08 -13.98 -5.23
N GLY A 14 -22.85 -12.93 -5.00
CA GLY A 14 -24.06 -12.95 -4.20
C GLY A 14 -25.19 -13.74 -4.88
N ALA A 15 -26.29 -13.93 -4.14
CA ALA A 15 -27.49 -14.61 -4.66
C ALA A 15 -28.15 -13.86 -5.83
N ASP A 16 -27.88 -12.57 -5.96
CA ASP A 16 -28.30 -11.68 -7.05
C ASP A 16 -27.31 -11.65 -8.24
N GLY A 17 -26.24 -12.46 -8.19
CA GLY A 17 -25.18 -12.49 -9.19
C GLY A 17 -24.20 -11.32 -9.11
N GLN A 18 -24.31 -10.43 -8.11
CA GLN A 18 -23.38 -9.31 -7.96
C GLN A 18 -22.07 -9.76 -7.30
N PRO A 19 -20.91 -9.23 -7.73
CA PRO A 19 -19.63 -9.59 -7.12
C PRO A 19 -19.54 -9.02 -5.70
N VAL A 20 -19.30 -9.90 -4.73
CA VAL A 20 -18.94 -9.54 -3.36
C VAL A 20 -17.47 -9.16 -3.36
N ARG A 21 -17.17 -7.88 -3.14
CA ARG A 21 -15.81 -7.34 -3.22
C ARG A 21 -15.17 -7.24 -1.85
N HIS A 22 -13.85 -7.43 -1.83
CA HIS A 22 -13.04 -7.22 -0.64
C HIS A 22 -13.15 -5.78 -0.14
N ALA A 23 -13.21 -5.59 1.19
CA ALA A 23 -13.39 -4.28 1.82
C ALA A 23 -12.30 -3.26 1.43
N GLY A 24 -11.07 -3.73 1.19
CA GLY A 24 -9.98 -2.89 0.67
C GLY A 24 -10.32 -2.22 -0.67
N TYR A 25 -11.06 -2.89 -1.56
CA TYR A 25 -11.52 -2.28 -2.82
C TYR A 25 -12.47 -1.11 -2.55
N THR A 26 -13.44 -1.31 -1.65
CA THR A 26 -14.42 -0.27 -1.31
C THR A 26 -13.74 0.93 -0.65
N ALA A 27 -12.76 0.71 0.23
CA ALA A 27 -11.99 1.77 0.85
C ALA A 27 -11.18 2.58 -0.19
N GLY A 28 -10.40 1.90 -1.03
CA GLY A 28 -9.62 2.56 -2.08
C GLY A 28 -10.49 3.35 -3.07
N ARG A 29 -11.61 2.76 -3.51
CA ARG A 29 -12.56 3.43 -4.41
C ARG A 29 -13.18 4.67 -3.77
N ALA A 30 -13.54 4.62 -2.49
CA ALA A 30 -14.11 5.77 -1.79
C ALA A 30 -13.12 6.94 -1.74
N VAL A 31 -11.84 6.66 -1.47
CA VAL A 31 -10.79 7.69 -1.49
C VAL A 31 -10.61 8.30 -2.88
N LEU A 32 -10.55 7.46 -3.92
CA LEU A 32 -10.41 7.92 -5.30
C LEU A 32 -11.61 8.78 -5.73
N ALA A 33 -12.83 8.41 -5.33
CA ALA A 33 -14.03 9.21 -5.57
C ALA A 33 -13.95 10.57 -4.86
N ALA A 34 -13.54 10.59 -3.59
CA ALA A 34 -13.36 11.84 -2.83
C ALA A 34 -12.29 12.76 -3.44
N LEU A 35 -11.19 12.19 -3.94
CA LEU A 35 -10.14 12.91 -4.68
C LEU A 35 -10.68 13.52 -5.97
N TYR A 36 -11.45 12.75 -6.74
CA TYR A 36 -12.07 13.22 -7.98
C TYR A 36 -13.07 14.37 -7.73
N GLU A 37 -13.98 14.20 -6.77
CA GLU A 37 -14.95 15.23 -6.38
C GLU A 37 -14.26 16.51 -5.87
N THR A 38 -13.17 16.35 -5.11
CA THR A 38 -12.36 17.46 -4.63
C THR A 38 -11.66 18.18 -5.78
N SER A 39 -11.07 17.45 -6.71
CA SER A 39 -10.44 18.00 -7.91
C SER A 39 -11.42 18.82 -8.76
N ASN A 40 -12.65 18.31 -8.96
CA ASN A 40 -13.69 19.04 -9.69
C ASN A 40 -14.09 20.34 -8.97
N ALA A 41 -14.28 20.28 -7.66
CA ALA A 41 -14.65 21.46 -6.88
C ALA A 41 -13.53 22.51 -6.82
N LEU A 42 -12.27 22.09 -6.72
CA LEU A 42 -11.13 23.00 -6.76
C LEU A 42 -10.95 23.62 -8.14
N SER A 43 -11.25 22.88 -9.21
CA SER A 43 -11.28 23.43 -10.57
C SER A 43 -12.34 24.54 -10.70
N SER A 44 -13.53 24.34 -10.13
CA SER A 44 -14.56 25.38 -10.10
C SER A 44 -14.10 26.60 -9.28
N ALA A 45 -13.55 26.36 -8.09
CA ALA A 45 -13.04 27.44 -7.23
C ALA A 45 -11.93 28.25 -7.90
N GLU A 46 -11.05 27.59 -8.67
CA GLU A 46 -10.02 28.26 -9.47
C GLU A 46 -10.63 29.20 -10.52
N LEU A 47 -11.67 28.76 -11.23
CA LEU A 47 -12.38 29.60 -12.20
C LEU A 47 -13.09 30.77 -11.53
N ASP A 48 -13.73 30.55 -10.38
CA ASP A 48 -14.41 31.60 -9.63
C ASP A 48 -13.43 32.62 -9.05
N ILE A 49 -12.26 32.19 -8.60
CA ILE A 49 -11.16 33.08 -8.19
C ILE A 49 -10.65 33.92 -9.36
N LYS A 50 -10.47 33.30 -10.54
CA LYS A 50 -10.05 34.02 -11.76
C LYS A 50 -11.09 35.06 -12.19
N ARG A 51 -12.39 34.75 -12.05
CA ARG A 51 -13.49 35.68 -12.36
C ARG A 51 -13.61 36.82 -11.34
N ALA A 52 -13.49 36.51 -10.05
CA ALA A 52 -13.53 37.51 -8.97
C ALA A 52 -12.34 38.49 -9.04
N GLY A 53 -11.18 38.02 -9.54
CA GLY A 53 -10.06 38.85 -9.97
C GLY A 53 -9.61 39.88 -8.93
N LEU A 54 -9.18 41.05 -9.41
CA LEU A 54 -8.81 42.22 -8.59
C LEU A 54 -10.03 43.00 -8.08
N THR A 55 -11.23 42.66 -8.57
CA THR A 55 -12.47 43.41 -8.33
C THR A 55 -13.10 43.11 -6.98
N ASP A 56 -12.87 41.92 -6.40
CA ASP A 56 -13.35 41.58 -5.05
C ASP A 56 -12.33 40.71 -4.28
N PRO A 57 -11.36 41.33 -3.60
CA PRO A 57 -10.36 40.64 -2.81
C PRO A 57 -10.95 39.79 -1.66
N ALA A 58 -12.05 40.24 -1.06
CA ALA A 58 -12.68 39.52 0.05
C ALA A 58 -13.30 38.20 -0.42
N THR A 59 -13.92 38.19 -1.61
CA THR A 59 -14.42 36.95 -2.23
C THR A 59 -13.27 36.01 -2.60
N VAL A 60 -12.16 36.51 -3.15
CA VAL A 60 -10.98 35.70 -3.45
C VAL A 60 -10.43 35.02 -2.19
N ASP A 61 -10.28 35.75 -1.09
CA ASP A 61 -9.79 35.19 0.17
C ASP A 61 -10.74 34.12 0.74
N ARG A 62 -12.05 34.36 0.68
CA ARG A 62 -13.05 33.37 1.11
C ARG A 62 -12.96 32.08 0.29
N LEU A 63 -12.85 32.20 -1.03
CA LEU A 63 -12.74 31.05 -1.94
C LEU A 63 -11.43 30.28 -1.72
N ARG A 64 -10.31 30.97 -1.51
CA ARG A 64 -9.03 30.33 -1.17
C ARG A 64 -9.09 29.58 0.16
N ARG A 65 -9.70 30.16 1.21
CA ARG A 65 -9.91 29.45 2.50
C ARG A 65 -10.78 28.21 2.33
N ALA A 66 -11.85 28.31 1.55
CA ALA A 66 -12.70 27.15 1.24
C ALA A 66 -11.90 26.05 0.50
N ALA A 67 -11.06 26.43 -0.47
CA ALA A 67 -10.17 25.50 -1.18
C ALA A 67 -9.15 24.83 -0.23
N VAL A 68 -8.55 25.58 0.69
CA VAL A 68 -7.64 25.03 1.73
C VAL A 68 -8.36 24.01 2.60
N ASN A 69 -9.55 24.34 3.11
CA ASN A 69 -10.33 23.43 3.94
C ASN A 69 -10.67 22.14 3.18
N LYS A 70 -11.02 22.25 1.90
CA LYS A 70 -11.33 21.09 1.06
C LYS A 70 -10.10 20.21 0.79
N MET A 71 -8.94 20.83 0.51
CA MET A 71 -7.67 20.11 0.38
C MET A 71 -7.26 19.40 1.68
N ASN A 72 -7.43 20.04 2.84
CA ASN A 72 -7.13 19.40 4.12
C ASN A 72 -8.09 18.24 4.41
N GLY A 73 -9.37 18.37 4.07
CA GLY A 73 -10.35 17.30 4.18
C GLY A 73 -9.97 16.09 3.32
N VAL A 74 -9.59 16.30 2.06
CA VAL A 74 -9.22 15.18 1.18
C VAL A 74 -7.88 14.55 1.57
N ARG A 75 -6.91 15.33 2.05
CA ARG A 75 -5.66 14.79 2.62
C ARG A 75 -5.93 13.84 3.78
N LYS A 76 -6.79 14.26 4.71
CA LYS A 76 -7.19 13.42 5.83
C LYS A 76 -7.87 12.15 5.35
N SER A 77 -8.87 12.27 4.45
CA SER A 77 -9.55 11.11 3.89
C SER A 77 -8.61 10.15 3.15
N ALA A 78 -7.62 10.67 2.43
CA ALA A 78 -6.61 9.87 1.74
C ALA A 78 -5.69 9.16 2.74
N SER A 79 -5.21 9.87 3.76
CA SER A 79 -4.40 9.29 4.84
C SER A 79 -5.14 8.18 5.58
N ASP A 80 -6.39 8.43 5.99
CA ASP A 80 -7.21 7.44 6.69
C ASP A 80 -7.49 6.21 5.81
N GLY A 81 -7.74 6.44 4.51
CA GLY A 81 -7.96 5.36 3.55
C GLY A 81 -6.69 4.55 3.25
N LEU A 82 -5.51 5.19 3.16
CA LEU A 82 -4.23 4.50 3.03
C LEU A 82 -3.92 3.64 4.27
N ALA A 83 -4.19 4.16 5.47
CA ALA A 83 -4.06 3.39 6.70
C ALA A 83 -5.00 2.16 6.71
N ALA A 84 -6.24 2.31 6.24
CA ALA A 84 -7.18 1.20 6.12
C ALA A 84 -6.72 0.15 5.09
N LEU A 85 -6.20 0.58 3.93
CA LEU A 85 -5.62 -0.32 2.93
C LEU A 85 -4.42 -1.09 3.48
N GLN A 86 -3.55 -0.42 4.25
CA GLN A 86 -2.41 -1.07 4.89
C GLN A 86 -2.86 -2.10 5.93
N ALA A 87 -3.86 -1.78 6.75
CA ALA A 87 -4.43 -2.73 7.71
C ALA A 87 -4.96 -3.99 7.01
N HIS A 88 -5.53 -3.87 5.81
CA HIS A 88 -5.94 -5.02 5.02
C HIS A 88 -4.77 -5.84 4.47
N VAL A 89 -3.67 -5.20 4.07
CA VAL A 89 -2.42 -5.90 3.70
C VAL A 89 -1.90 -6.72 4.88
N ASP A 90 -1.91 -6.13 6.08
CA ASP A 90 -1.45 -6.81 7.29
C ASP A 90 -2.34 -8.00 7.65
N GLN A 91 -3.67 -7.87 7.52
CA GLN A 91 -4.63 -8.96 7.68
C GLN A 91 -4.37 -10.10 6.69
N ILE A 92 -4.12 -9.78 5.42
CA ILE A 92 -3.81 -10.80 4.40
C ILE A 92 -2.50 -11.50 4.71
N ASN A 93 -1.46 -10.76 5.12
CA ASN A 93 -0.18 -11.35 5.51
C ASN A 93 -0.34 -12.29 6.72
N ALA A 94 -1.17 -11.94 7.71
CA ALA A 94 -1.48 -12.82 8.83
C ALA A 94 -2.26 -14.08 8.38
N GLY A 95 -3.17 -13.94 7.41
CA GLY A 95 -3.87 -15.06 6.78
C GLY A 95 -2.90 -15.99 6.04
N ILE A 96 -1.97 -15.44 5.26
CA ILE A 96 -0.89 -16.18 4.59
C ILE A 96 -0.05 -16.95 5.61
N ASP A 97 0.38 -16.32 6.71
CA ASP A 97 1.16 -16.99 7.74
C ASP A 97 0.37 -18.14 8.41
N THR A 98 -0.96 -18.00 8.50
CA THR A 98 -1.87 -19.04 9.00
C THR A 98 -1.97 -20.20 8.00
N ASP A 99 -2.20 -19.91 6.72
CA ASP A 99 -2.31 -20.89 5.63
C ASP A 99 -1.01 -21.67 5.43
N LEU A 100 0.14 -21.00 5.62
CA LEU A 100 1.46 -21.63 5.61
C LEU A 100 1.76 -22.43 6.89
N GLY A 101 0.88 -22.44 7.89
CA GLY A 101 1.09 -23.15 9.15
C GLY A 101 2.20 -22.58 10.04
N ILE A 102 2.68 -21.36 9.74
CA ILE A 102 3.81 -20.73 10.44
C ILE A 102 3.48 -20.50 11.92
N GLN A 103 2.27 -20.04 12.21
CA GLN A 103 1.84 -19.79 13.60
C GLN A 103 1.79 -21.09 14.40
N THR A 104 1.27 -22.17 13.81
CA THR A 104 1.20 -23.49 14.43
C THR A 104 2.62 -24.01 14.74
N ALA A 105 3.53 -23.95 13.77
CA ALA A 105 4.93 -24.35 13.95
C ALA A 105 5.69 -23.53 15.01
N ARG A 106 5.18 -22.35 15.40
CA ARG A 106 5.74 -21.51 16.48
C ARG A 106 5.14 -21.79 17.85
N THR A 107 3.85 -22.08 17.90
CA THR A 107 3.07 -22.01 19.15
C THR A 107 2.66 -23.36 19.69
N ASP A 108 2.43 -24.36 18.83
CA ASP A 108 2.15 -25.72 19.27
C ASP A 108 3.46 -26.43 19.66
N VAL A 109 3.47 -27.07 20.83
CA VAL A 109 4.69 -27.68 21.40
C VAL A 109 5.20 -28.84 20.53
N ASN A 110 4.31 -29.68 20.02
CA ASN A 110 4.67 -30.86 19.24
C ASN A 110 5.13 -30.45 17.84
N GLU A 111 4.39 -29.54 17.20
CA GLU A 111 4.76 -29.02 15.89
C GLU A 111 6.04 -28.18 15.96
N ASN A 112 6.27 -27.45 17.05
CA ASN A 112 7.52 -26.71 17.23
C ASN A 112 8.74 -27.64 17.38
N ALA A 113 8.60 -28.75 18.11
CA ALA A 113 9.65 -29.76 18.23
C ALA A 113 9.98 -30.38 16.85
N ARG A 114 8.96 -30.81 16.11
CA ARG A 114 9.10 -31.34 14.75
C ARG A 114 9.73 -30.31 13.80
N ALA A 115 9.29 -29.06 13.87
CA ALA A 115 9.87 -27.97 13.10
C ALA A 115 11.34 -27.72 13.47
N GLY A 116 11.71 -27.92 14.75
CA GLY A 116 13.09 -27.88 15.22
C GLY A 116 13.97 -28.95 14.58
N GLU A 117 13.47 -30.19 14.48
CA GLU A 117 14.16 -31.30 13.81
C GLU A 117 14.36 -31.01 12.32
N ILE A 118 13.32 -30.54 11.63
CA ILE A 118 13.40 -30.14 10.21
C ILE A 118 14.48 -29.07 10.01
N ARG A 119 14.47 -28.00 10.83
CA ARG A 119 15.49 -26.94 10.74
C ARG A 119 16.90 -27.46 11.01
N SER A 120 17.05 -28.36 12.00
CA SER A 120 18.33 -28.99 12.31
C SER A 120 18.86 -29.80 11.14
N PHE A 121 17.99 -30.59 10.49
CA PHE A 121 18.31 -31.33 9.28
C PHE A 121 18.75 -30.39 8.15
N ILE A 122 17.97 -29.36 7.82
CA ILE A 122 18.32 -28.38 6.78
C ILE A 122 19.67 -27.72 7.08
N ARG A 123 19.91 -27.32 8.33
CA ARG A 123 21.19 -26.70 8.74
C ARG A 123 22.37 -27.68 8.65
N SER A 124 22.15 -28.99 8.79
CA SER A 124 23.19 -30.01 8.66
C SER A 124 23.68 -30.21 7.21
N LEU A 125 22.87 -29.81 6.22
CA LEU A 125 23.24 -29.89 4.81
C LEU A 125 24.34 -28.85 4.46
N PRO A 126 25.14 -29.10 3.40
CA PRO A 126 26.04 -28.11 2.84
C PRO A 126 25.28 -26.82 2.48
N GLN A 127 25.85 -25.64 2.75
CA GLN A 127 25.19 -24.33 2.54
C GLN A 127 24.53 -24.22 1.15
N ARG A 128 25.24 -24.65 0.11
CA ARG A 128 24.79 -24.60 -1.29
C ARG A 128 23.56 -25.48 -1.59
N GLU A 129 23.31 -26.51 -0.80
CA GLU A 129 22.22 -27.50 -1.01
C GLU A 129 20.95 -27.12 -0.23
N ARG A 130 21.06 -26.27 0.80
CA ARG A 130 19.93 -25.83 1.64
C ARG A 130 18.81 -25.14 0.85
N PRO A 131 19.06 -24.07 0.07
CA PRO A 131 17.98 -23.37 -0.62
C PRO A 131 17.29 -24.27 -1.66
N GLU A 132 18.03 -25.14 -2.35
CA GLU A 132 17.46 -26.06 -3.33
C GLU A 132 16.60 -27.15 -2.67
N THR A 133 17.04 -27.67 -1.51
CA THR A 133 16.26 -28.65 -0.74
C THR A 133 14.93 -28.04 -0.28
N ILE A 134 14.94 -26.79 0.18
CA ILE A 134 13.73 -26.08 0.61
C ILE A 134 12.80 -25.82 -0.59
N ARG A 135 13.33 -25.31 -1.70
CA ARG A 135 12.58 -25.09 -2.94
C ARG A 135 11.89 -26.36 -3.41
N LYS A 136 12.63 -27.48 -3.42
CA LYS A 136 12.09 -28.78 -3.81
C LYS A 136 10.95 -29.21 -2.88
N ALA A 137 11.14 -29.10 -1.56
CA ALA A 137 10.11 -29.43 -0.60
C ALA A 137 8.82 -28.58 -0.80
N ILE A 138 8.97 -27.27 -1.03
CA ILE A 138 7.85 -26.38 -1.37
C ILE A 138 7.15 -26.84 -2.65
N SER A 139 7.92 -27.11 -3.72
CA SER A 139 7.38 -27.58 -5.00
C SER A 139 6.59 -28.89 -4.84
N ASP A 140 7.12 -29.82 -4.07
CA ASP A 140 6.52 -31.13 -3.76
C ASP A 140 5.29 -31.01 -2.84
N GLY A 141 5.01 -29.81 -2.32
CA GLY A 141 3.84 -29.51 -1.50
C GLY A 141 4.04 -29.75 -0.01
N ASP A 142 5.29 -29.88 0.46
CA ASP A 142 5.61 -30.07 1.87
C ASP A 142 5.50 -28.74 2.64
N THR A 143 4.29 -28.50 3.14
CA THR A 143 3.99 -27.33 3.97
C THR A 143 4.68 -27.37 5.33
N ALA A 144 5.04 -28.55 5.86
CA ALA A 144 5.71 -28.67 7.14
C ALA A 144 7.15 -28.13 7.06
N VAL A 145 7.86 -28.42 5.96
CA VAL A 145 9.19 -27.84 5.70
C VAL A 145 9.10 -26.32 5.52
N ALA A 146 8.14 -25.84 4.73
CA ALA A 146 7.92 -24.40 4.55
C ALA A 146 7.63 -23.70 5.89
N ALA A 147 6.67 -24.21 6.67
CA ALA A 147 6.31 -23.69 7.98
C ALA A 147 7.49 -23.68 8.95
N ALA A 148 8.26 -24.78 8.99
CA ALA A 148 9.41 -24.91 9.88
C ALA A 148 10.50 -23.88 9.57
N VAL A 149 10.80 -23.68 8.28
CA VAL A 149 11.85 -22.76 7.83
C VAL A 149 11.42 -21.30 7.96
N LEU A 150 10.19 -20.96 7.59
CA LEU A 150 9.66 -19.59 7.64
C LEU A 150 9.21 -19.17 9.05
N GLY A 151 8.91 -20.15 9.91
CA GLY A 151 8.53 -19.91 11.30
C GLY A 151 9.67 -19.55 12.25
N ALA A 152 10.93 -19.58 11.81
CA ALA A 152 12.08 -19.22 12.63
C ALA A 152 12.93 -18.13 11.96
N SER A 153 13.97 -17.66 12.67
CA SER A 153 14.97 -16.77 12.07
C SER A 153 15.76 -17.51 10.97
N PRO A 154 16.29 -16.81 9.95
CA PRO A 154 17.07 -17.45 8.88
C PRO A 154 18.23 -18.32 9.42
N LEU A 155 18.87 -17.85 10.50
CA LEU A 155 20.00 -18.52 11.16
C LEU A 155 19.63 -19.88 11.75
N ALA A 156 18.37 -20.10 12.17
CA ALA A 156 17.93 -21.38 12.73
C ALA A 156 18.02 -22.51 11.69
N SER A 157 17.81 -22.19 10.42
CA SER A 157 17.94 -23.10 9.27
C SER A 157 19.28 -22.95 8.54
N GLY A 158 20.16 -22.06 9.02
CA GLY A 158 21.42 -21.75 8.36
C GLY A 158 21.25 -21.08 6.98
N LEU A 159 20.20 -20.28 6.82
CA LEU A 159 19.95 -19.49 5.62
C LEU A 159 20.40 -18.05 5.82
N THR A 160 20.74 -17.40 4.72
CA THR A 160 20.78 -15.94 4.64
C THR A 160 19.35 -15.38 4.62
N ARG A 161 19.21 -14.10 4.96
CA ARG A 161 17.91 -13.40 4.90
C ARG A 161 17.30 -13.46 3.49
N LYS A 162 18.11 -13.24 2.47
CA LYS A 162 17.68 -13.27 1.06
C LYS A 162 17.17 -14.65 0.64
N GLU A 163 17.83 -15.74 1.07
CA GLU A 163 17.37 -17.10 0.79
C GLU A 163 16.02 -17.40 1.47
N GLN A 164 15.83 -16.96 2.73
CA GLN A 164 14.55 -17.13 3.41
C GLN A 164 13.44 -16.30 2.75
N GLU A 165 13.74 -15.08 2.29
CA GLU A 165 12.80 -14.24 1.53
C GLU A 165 12.37 -14.92 0.22
N PHE A 166 13.30 -15.56 -0.51
CA PHE A 166 12.96 -16.35 -1.70
C PHE A 166 12.11 -17.57 -1.36
N ALA A 167 12.44 -18.31 -0.30
CA ALA A 167 11.62 -19.44 0.15
C ALA A 167 10.21 -18.99 0.53
N ARG A 168 10.06 -17.80 1.14
CA ARG A 168 8.74 -17.23 1.45
C ARG A 168 7.97 -16.93 0.18
N TYR A 169 8.61 -16.28 -0.80
CA TYR A 169 7.99 -15.98 -2.09
C TYR A 169 7.51 -17.26 -2.80
N GLU A 170 8.34 -18.31 -2.86
CA GLU A 170 7.98 -19.58 -3.48
C GLU A 170 6.83 -20.28 -2.73
N ALA A 171 6.86 -20.29 -1.39
CA ALA A 171 5.79 -20.87 -0.58
C ALA A 171 4.47 -20.11 -0.75
N GLU A 172 4.52 -18.78 -0.74
CA GLU A 172 3.36 -17.91 -0.97
C GLU A 172 2.71 -18.17 -2.34
N GLU A 173 3.51 -18.22 -3.41
CA GLU A 173 3.00 -18.48 -4.76
C GLU A 173 2.45 -19.90 -4.91
N ARG A 174 3.01 -20.88 -4.18
CA ARG A 174 2.61 -22.29 -4.25
C ARG A 174 1.34 -22.59 -3.45
N PHE A 175 1.21 -22.03 -2.26
CA PHE A 175 0.18 -22.40 -1.27
C PHE A 175 -0.88 -21.32 -1.08
N CYS A 176 -0.54 -20.04 -1.29
CA CYS A 176 -1.38 -18.90 -0.94
C CYS A 176 -1.67 -17.97 -2.13
N LYS A 177 -1.59 -18.48 -3.36
CA LYS A 177 -1.69 -17.67 -4.59
C LYS A 177 -2.86 -16.67 -4.62
N PRO A 178 -4.11 -17.03 -4.26
CA PRO A 178 -5.21 -16.06 -4.24
C PRO A 178 -4.99 -14.91 -3.26
N ALA A 179 -4.44 -15.21 -2.07
CA ALA A 179 -4.14 -14.20 -1.05
C ALA A 179 -3.02 -13.25 -1.51
N VAL A 180 -1.98 -13.80 -2.15
CA VAL A 180 -0.89 -13.00 -2.77
C VAL A 180 -1.44 -12.07 -3.83
N GLN A 181 -2.28 -12.58 -4.74
CA GLN A 181 -2.91 -11.76 -5.79
C GLN A 181 -3.76 -10.63 -5.21
N LEU A 182 -4.51 -10.91 -4.13
CA LEU A 182 -5.30 -9.89 -3.44
C LEU A 182 -4.41 -8.82 -2.78
N ARG A 183 -3.35 -9.24 -2.07
CA ARG A 183 -2.36 -8.34 -1.47
C ARG A 183 -1.76 -7.39 -2.51
N ASP A 184 -1.32 -7.95 -3.64
CA ASP A 184 -0.71 -7.18 -4.73
C ASP A 184 -1.72 -6.21 -5.37
N SER A 185 -2.98 -6.62 -5.47
CA SER A 185 -4.07 -5.77 -5.97
C SER A 185 -4.33 -4.58 -5.03
N ILE A 186 -4.30 -4.80 -3.71
CA ILE A 186 -4.34 -3.71 -2.72
C ILE A 186 -3.13 -2.80 -2.86
N GLY A 187 -1.92 -3.35 -3.05
CA GLY A 187 -0.71 -2.56 -3.29
C GLY A 187 -0.83 -1.65 -4.52
N LYS A 188 -1.44 -2.14 -5.61
CA LYS A 188 -1.76 -1.30 -6.79
C LYS A 188 -2.76 -0.20 -6.44
N MET A 189 -3.77 -0.49 -5.63
CA MET A 189 -4.75 0.51 -5.18
C MET A 189 -4.10 1.62 -4.35
N VAL A 190 -3.18 1.27 -3.45
CA VAL A 190 -2.35 2.23 -2.70
C VAL A 190 -1.61 3.16 -3.66
N GLY A 191 -0.88 2.60 -4.63
CA GLY A 191 -0.13 3.40 -5.61
C GLY A 191 -1.02 4.33 -6.44
N LEU A 192 -2.25 3.90 -6.79
CA LEU A 192 -3.23 4.76 -7.48
C LEU A 192 -3.69 5.92 -6.60
N VAL A 193 -3.98 5.67 -5.32
CA VAL A 193 -4.38 6.70 -4.36
C VAL A 193 -3.25 7.72 -4.17
N GLU A 194 -2.02 7.27 -3.95
CA GLU A 194 -0.85 8.15 -3.80
C GLU A 194 -0.61 9.00 -5.05
N THR A 195 -0.70 8.39 -6.23
CA THR A 195 -0.55 9.10 -7.51
C THR A 195 -1.63 10.16 -7.69
N ALA A 196 -2.90 9.81 -7.41
CA ALA A 196 -4.03 10.72 -7.53
C ALA A 196 -3.94 11.88 -6.52
N MET A 197 -3.52 11.60 -5.28
CA MET A 197 -3.28 12.60 -4.25
C MET A 197 -2.16 13.55 -4.67
N SER A 198 -1.01 13.03 -5.08
CA SER A 198 0.13 13.83 -5.55
C SER A 198 -0.25 14.71 -6.74
N ALA A 199 -1.00 14.18 -7.71
CA ALA A 199 -1.48 14.94 -8.86
C ALA A 199 -2.43 16.08 -8.44
N THR A 200 -3.34 15.81 -7.49
CA THR A 200 -4.27 16.81 -6.96
C THR A 200 -3.53 17.92 -6.21
N GLU A 201 -2.57 17.57 -5.36
CA GLU A 201 -1.74 18.53 -4.63
C GLU A 201 -0.87 19.36 -5.57
N LYS A 202 -0.25 18.76 -6.57
CA LYS A 202 0.56 19.47 -7.57
C LYS A 202 -0.29 20.48 -8.35
N ARG A 203 -1.51 20.10 -8.74
CA ARG A 203 -2.42 20.96 -9.52
C ARG A 203 -2.97 22.13 -8.70
N PHE A 204 -3.43 21.87 -7.48
CA PHE A 204 -4.16 22.87 -6.67
C PHE A 204 -3.38 23.45 -5.49
N GLY A 205 -2.16 22.97 -5.23
CA GLY A 205 -1.26 23.52 -4.22
C GLY A 205 -1.06 25.04 -4.33
N PRO A 206 -0.84 25.61 -5.54
CA PRO A 206 -0.77 27.06 -5.72
C PRO A 206 -2.06 27.80 -5.32
N LEU A 207 -3.23 27.22 -5.59
CA LEU A 207 -4.54 27.80 -5.26
C LEU A 207 -4.73 27.94 -3.74
N THR A 208 -4.21 26.95 -2.99
CA THR A 208 -4.26 26.94 -1.51
C THR A 208 -3.18 27.78 -0.86
N GLY A 209 -2.33 28.48 -1.64
CA GLY A 209 -1.27 29.32 -1.10
C GLY A 209 -0.09 28.55 -0.51
N ALA A 210 0.07 27.25 -0.80
CA ALA A 210 1.25 26.50 -0.41
C ALA A 210 2.54 27.06 -1.05
N GLY A 211 2.42 27.71 -2.22
CA GLY A 211 3.49 28.49 -2.82
C GLY A 211 3.66 29.92 -2.25
N ASP A 212 2.65 30.49 -1.60
CA ASP A 212 2.60 31.90 -1.18
C ASP A 212 2.82 32.11 0.33
N SER A 213 3.32 31.09 1.04
CA SER A 213 3.74 31.26 2.43
C SER A 213 4.77 32.39 2.54
N PRO A 214 4.81 33.16 3.66
CA PRO A 214 5.82 34.17 3.86
C PRO A 214 7.25 33.65 3.64
N ALA A 215 7.51 32.39 3.99
CA ALA A 215 8.77 31.70 3.75
C ALA A 215 9.05 31.45 2.25
N ALA A 216 8.05 31.02 1.48
CA ALA A 216 8.20 30.80 0.04
C ALA A 216 8.26 32.11 -0.77
N LYS A 217 7.67 33.19 -0.25
CA LYS A 217 7.88 34.55 -0.77
C LYS A 217 9.27 35.06 -0.44
N ALA A 218 9.74 34.87 0.80
CA ALA A 218 11.09 35.23 1.24
C ALA A 218 12.18 34.51 0.45
N ALA A 219 12.02 33.21 0.19
CA ALA A 219 12.95 32.42 -0.62
C ALA A 219 12.99 32.89 -2.09
N ARG A 220 11.84 33.25 -2.67
CA ARG A 220 11.78 33.81 -4.03
C ARG A 220 12.38 35.21 -4.12
N SER A 221 12.16 36.05 -3.11
CA SER A 221 12.81 37.38 -3.05
C SER A 221 14.32 37.29 -2.85
N LEU A 222 14.80 36.31 -2.07
CA LEU A 222 16.24 36.06 -1.90
C LEU A 222 16.88 35.57 -3.20
N ALA A 223 16.29 34.58 -3.88
CA ALA A 223 16.78 34.08 -5.16
C ALA A 223 16.75 35.17 -6.28
N ALA A 224 15.77 36.07 -6.26
CA ALA A 224 15.69 37.18 -7.19
C ALA A 224 16.75 38.28 -6.92
N LEU A 225 17.17 38.46 -5.66
CA LEU A 225 18.26 39.38 -5.30
C LEU A 225 19.64 38.81 -5.66
N GLU A 226 19.84 37.49 -5.52
CA GLU A 226 21.08 36.81 -5.92
C GLU A 226 21.29 36.80 -7.44
N GLY A 227 20.21 36.78 -8.24
CA GLY A 227 20.28 36.86 -9.71
C GLY A 227 20.36 38.28 -10.28
N GLY A 228 20.17 39.32 -9.46
CA GLY A 228 20.12 40.72 -9.88
C GLY A 228 21.42 41.51 -9.69
N GLN A 229 22.51 40.87 -9.23
CA GLN A 229 23.85 41.46 -9.18
C GLN A 229 24.63 41.10 -10.45
N GLN A 230 24.35 41.77 -11.55
CA GLN A 230 25.27 41.95 -12.68
C GLN A 230 25.25 43.41 -13.12
#